data_AF-A0A838FH24-F1
#
_entry.id   AF-A0A838FH24-F1
#
_cell.length_a   1.000
_cell.length_b   1.000
_cell.length_c   1.000
_cell.angle_alpha   90.00
_cell.angle_beta   90.00
_cell.angle_gamma   90.00
#
_symmetry.space_group_name_H-M   'P 1'
#
loop_
_entity.id
_entity.type
_entity.pdbx_description
1 polymer ?
#
loop_
_entity_poly.entity_id
_entity_poly.type
_entity_poly.pdbx_seq_one_letter_code
_entity_poly.pdbx_strand_id
1 'polypeptide(L)'
;MKLGLNMGYWQGGPPEGALDLIQEADRLGFDSLWTAEAYGSDALTPLSWWGAHTERLRLGTAIMQMSARAPAATAMAAMTLDHLSGGRFVLGL
;
A
#
# COMPACT_ATOMS: atom_id res chain seq x y z
N MET A 1 17.81 -12.04 -2.51
CA MET A 1 17.01 -11.66 -1.32
C MET A 1 16.16 -10.45 -1.71
N LYS A 2 14.89 -10.37 -1.30
CA LYS A 2 13.97 -9.24 -1.61
C LYS A 2 13.71 -8.45 -0.33
N LEU A 3 13.67 -7.11 -0.44
CA LEU A 3 13.41 -6.20 0.68
C LEU A 3 12.07 -5.50 0.48
N GLY A 4 11.25 -5.45 1.52
CA GLY A 4 9.98 -4.73 1.55
C GLY A 4 10.01 -3.62 2.60
N LEU A 5 9.44 -2.46 2.26
CA LEU A 5 9.24 -1.35 3.17
C LEU A 5 7.82 -1.40 3.73
N ASN A 6 7.67 -1.46 5.05
CA ASN A 6 6.36 -1.44 5.70
C ASN A 6 6.12 -0.09 6.39
N MET A 7 5.03 0.57 6.02
CA MET A 7 4.60 1.86 6.54
C MET A 7 3.47 1.75 7.56
N GLY A 8 2.95 0.54 7.80
CA GLY A 8 1.90 0.26 8.77
C GLY A 8 0.62 1.06 8.52
N TYR A 9 0.05 1.57 9.60
CA TYR A 9 -1.13 2.44 9.66
C TYR A 9 -0.91 3.52 10.72
N TRP A 10 -1.75 4.55 10.72
CA TRP A 10 -1.68 5.64 11.71
C TRP A 10 -3.07 6.06 12.21
N GLN A 11 -3.09 6.80 13.31
CA GLN A 11 -4.32 7.34 13.90
C GLN A 11 -4.51 8.84 13.61
N GLY A 12 -3.47 9.66 13.81
CA GLY A 12 -3.57 11.12 13.70
C GLY A 12 -3.18 11.69 12.35
N GLY A 13 -2.25 11.05 11.64
CA GLY A 13 -1.77 11.49 10.33
C GLY A 13 -0.61 10.60 9.83
N PRO A 14 -0.30 10.67 8.53
CA PRO A 14 0.80 9.90 7.95
C PRO A 14 2.13 10.23 8.65
N PRO A 15 3.08 9.28 8.74
CA PRO A 15 4.42 9.55 9.24
C PRO A 15 5.09 10.69 8.46
N GLU A 16 5.77 11.58 9.18
CA GLU A 16 6.53 12.66 8.55
C GLU A 16 7.62 12.08 7.62
N GLY A 17 7.78 12.67 6.44
CA GLY A 17 8.76 12.21 5.45
C GLY A 17 8.46 10.85 4.79
N ALA A 18 7.25 10.29 4.99
CA ALA A 18 6.88 8.98 4.42
C ALA A 18 7.09 8.91 2.90
N LEU A 19 6.68 9.95 2.16
CA LEU A 19 6.82 9.95 0.71
C LEU A 19 8.29 9.95 0.27
N ASP A 20 9.14 10.77 0.89
CA ASP A 20 10.57 10.85 0.57
C ASP A 20 11.26 9.51 0.82
N LEU A 21 10.96 8.85 1.94
CA LEU A 21 11.47 7.52 2.26
C LEU A 21 11.03 6.47 1.22
N ILE A 22 9.77 6.52 0.79
CA ILE A 22 9.21 5.58 -0.19
C ILE A 22 9.85 5.78 -1.57
N GLN A 23 10.03 7.03 -2.00
CA GLN A 23 10.71 7.35 -3.25
C GLN A 23 12.17 6.91 -3.23
N GLU A 24 12.85 7.09 -2.10
CA GLU A 24 14.22 6.61 -1.93
C GLU A 24 14.28 5.09 -1.95
N ALA A 25 13.32 4.39 -1.36
CA ALA A 25 13.22 2.93 -1.43
C ALA A 25 12.99 2.43 -2.87
N ASP A 26 12.13 3.09 -3.65
CA ASP A 26 11.90 2.80 -5.07
C ASP A 26 13.21 3.00 -5.88
N ARG A 27 13.94 4.09 -5.60
CA ARG A 27 15.25 4.40 -6.21
C ARG A 27 16.33 3.37 -5.86
N LEU A 28 16.36 2.92 -4.62
CA LEU A 28 17.32 1.92 -4.12
C LEU A 28 16.97 0.48 -4.56
N GLY A 29 15.82 0.28 -5.20
CA GLY A 29 15.43 -1.02 -5.74
C GLY A 29 14.85 -1.98 -4.71
N PHE A 30 14.13 -1.45 -3.71
CA PHE A 30 13.26 -2.29 -2.87
C PHE A 30 12.21 -2.98 -3.76
N ASP A 31 11.72 -4.13 -3.30
CA ASP A 31 10.78 -4.95 -4.08
C ASP A 31 9.33 -4.51 -3.87
N SER A 32 9.00 -4.02 -2.67
CA SER A 32 7.60 -3.77 -2.28
C SER A 32 7.43 -2.71 -1.19
N LEU A 33 6.29 -2.03 -1.25
CA LEU A 33 5.74 -1.13 -0.24
C LEU A 33 4.51 -1.78 0.40
N TRP A 34 4.40 -1.72 1.72
CA TRP A 34 3.29 -2.33 2.46
C TRP A 34 2.62 -1.33 3.40
N THR A 35 1.30 -1.28 3.35
CA THR A 35 0.44 -0.60 4.34
C THR A 35 -0.37 -1.64 5.10
N ALA A 36 -0.92 -1.26 6.25
CA ALA A 36 -1.75 -2.12 7.08
C ALA A 36 -3.07 -1.42 7.42
N GLU A 37 -4.03 -2.18 7.93
CA GLU A 37 -5.32 -1.68 8.40
C GLU A 37 -5.60 -2.25 9.79
N ALA A 38 -6.01 -1.37 10.71
CA ALA A 38 -6.54 -1.76 12.01
C ALA A 38 -7.61 -0.73 12.42
N TYR A 39 -7.25 0.21 13.28
CA TYR A 39 -8.06 1.38 13.59
C TYR A 39 -7.24 2.63 13.25
N GLY A 40 -7.83 3.55 12.47
CA GLY A 40 -7.17 4.73 11.95
C GLY A 40 -7.25 4.81 10.43
N SER A 41 -6.11 4.96 9.76
CA SER A 41 -6.00 4.92 8.30
C SER A 41 -6.38 3.54 7.73
N ASP A 42 -7.07 3.52 6.60
CA ASP A 42 -7.28 2.29 5.84
C ASP A 42 -6.01 1.84 5.11
N ALA A 43 -5.95 0.60 4.62
CA ALA A 43 -4.77 0.10 3.91
C ALA A 43 -4.63 0.63 2.47
N LEU A 44 -5.72 0.95 1.78
CA LEU A 44 -5.69 1.20 0.33
C LEU A 44 -5.37 2.65 -0.01
N THR A 45 -5.94 3.61 0.71
CA THR A 45 -5.75 5.04 0.46
C THR A 45 -4.27 5.46 0.56
N PRO A 46 -3.54 5.19 1.66
CA PRO A 46 -2.11 5.50 1.74
C PRO A 46 -1.29 4.80 0.67
N LEU A 47 -1.61 3.54 0.39
CA LEU A 47 -0.89 2.73 -0.58
C LEU A 47 -1.06 3.26 -2.00
N SER A 48 -2.27 3.71 -2.34
CA SER A 48 -2.58 4.36 -3.61
C SER A 48 -1.90 5.72 -3.71
N TRP A 49 -1.98 6.53 -2.65
CA TRP A 49 -1.41 7.87 -2.59
C TRP A 49 0.12 7.86 -2.77
N TRP A 50 0.83 7.06 -1.98
CA TRP A 50 2.27 6.93 -2.09
C TRP A 50 2.69 6.13 -3.33
N GLY A 51 1.96 5.07 -3.64
CA GLY A 51 2.24 4.20 -4.79
C GLY A 51 2.16 4.90 -6.14
N ALA A 52 1.35 5.96 -6.26
CA ALA A 52 1.27 6.82 -7.45
C ALA A 52 2.58 7.57 -7.75
N HIS A 53 3.47 7.71 -6.77
CA HIS A 53 4.76 8.40 -6.89
C HIS A 53 5.94 7.43 -7.06
N THR A 54 5.67 6.16 -7.38
CA THR A 54 6.66 5.09 -7.51
C THR A 54 6.44 4.35 -8.82
N GLU A 55 7.53 3.85 -9.42
CA GLU A 55 7.48 3.17 -10.71
C GLU A 55 7.70 1.65 -10.59
N ARG A 56 8.44 1.19 -9.57
CA ARG A 56 8.92 -0.20 -9.50
C ARG A 56 8.33 -0.99 -8.35
N LEU A 57 8.11 -0.35 -7.20
CA LEU A 57 7.62 -1.04 -5.99
C LEU A 57 6.30 -1.78 -6.26
N ARG A 58 6.23 -3.05 -5.84
CA ARG A 58 4.94 -3.72 -5.68
C ARG A 58 4.18 -3.06 -4.53
N LEU A 59 2.87 -2.90 -4.67
CA LEU A 59 2.04 -2.20 -3.70
C LEU A 59 1.19 -3.22 -2.94
N GLY A 60 1.48 -3.46 -1.67
CA GLY A 60 0.86 -4.53 -0.89
C GLY A 60 0.10 -4.08 0.34
N THR A 61 -0.93 -4.84 0.73
CA THR A 61 -1.59 -4.71 2.04
C THR A 61 -1.14 -5.82 2.99
N ALA A 62 -0.84 -5.49 4.25
CA ALA A 62 -0.38 -6.42 5.29
C ALA A 62 -0.99 -6.08 6.66
N ILE A 63 -2.29 -6.30 6.87
CA ILE A 63 -3.30 -6.83 5.94
C ILE A 63 -4.46 -5.83 5.79
N MET A 64 -5.28 -6.04 4.77
CA MET A 64 -6.57 -5.36 4.61
C MET A 64 -7.61 -6.08 5.48
N GLN A 65 -8.32 -5.34 6.32
CA GLN A 65 -9.29 -5.90 7.27
C GLN A 65 -10.52 -6.46 6.54
N MET A 66 -10.72 -7.77 6.58
CA MET A 66 -11.88 -8.44 5.97
C MET A 66 -13.23 -7.96 6.55
N SER A 67 -13.28 -7.64 7.84
CA SER A 67 -14.52 -7.20 8.51
C SER A 67 -14.95 -5.77 8.18
N ALA A 68 -14.05 -4.95 7.60
CA ALA A 68 -14.32 -3.54 7.34
C ALA A 68 -15.20 -3.31 6.09
N ARG A 69 -15.44 -4.33 5.27
CA ARG A 69 -15.97 -4.17 3.90
C ARG A 69 -16.52 -5.48 3.33
N ALA A 70 -17.50 -5.36 2.43
CA ALA A 70 -18.06 -6.51 1.72
C ALA A 70 -17.03 -7.12 0.74
N PRO A 71 -17.03 -8.45 0.51
CA PRO A 71 -16.07 -9.10 -0.41
C PRO A 71 -16.05 -8.51 -1.82
N ALA A 72 -17.21 -8.15 -2.37
CA ALA A 72 -17.30 -7.51 -3.69
C ALA A 72 -16.63 -6.12 -3.72
N ALA A 73 -16.74 -5.34 -2.64
CA ALA A 73 -16.07 -4.05 -2.52
C ALA A 73 -14.56 -4.21 -2.44
N THR A 74 -14.07 -5.22 -1.70
CA THR A 74 -12.64 -5.59 -1.68
C THR A 74 -12.14 -5.94 -3.08
N ALA A 75 -12.88 -6.77 -3.83
CA ALA A 75 -12.50 -7.15 -5.19
C ALA A 75 -12.44 -5.95 -6.15
N MET A 76 -13.45 -5.07 -6.13
CA MET A 76 -13.47 -3.87 -6.97
C MET A 76 -12.29 -2.93 -6.65
N ALA A 77 -11.98 -2.74 -5.38
CA ALA A 77 -10.88 -1.89 -4.95
C ALA A 77 -9.52 -2.49 -5.36
N ALA A 78 -9.35 -3.80 -5.19
CA ALA A 78 -8.16 -4.52 -5.61
C ALA A 78 -7.92 -4.43 -7.13
N MET A 79 -8.95 -4.67 -7.94
CA MET A 79 -8.85 -4.53 -9.41
C MET A 79 -8.51 -3.10 -9.82
N THR A 80 -9.12 -2.10 -9.17
CA THR A 80 -8.86 -0.69 -9.47
C THR A 80 -7.40 -0.33 -9.21
N LEU A 81 -6.87 -0.69 -8.04
CA LEU A 81 -5.49 -0.38 -7.69
C LEU A 81 -4.48 -1.18 -8.52
N ASP A 82 -4.82 -2.42 -8.87
CA ASP A 82 -4.00 -3.22 -9.80
C ASP A 82 -3.89 -2.54 -11.18
N HIS A 83 -5.00 -2.10 -11.75
CA HIS A 83 -5.00 -1.37 -13.03
C HIS A 83 -4.25 -0.05 -12.95
N LEU A 84 -4.49 0.76 -11.91
CA LEU A 84 -3.82 2.07 -11.75
C LEU A 84 -2.31 1.92 -11.54
N SER A 85 -1.88 0.84 -10.89
CA SER A 85 -0.46 0.58 -10.63
C SER A 85 0.23 -0.16 -11.77
N GLY A 86 -0.47 -0.58 -12.83
CA GLY A 86 0.09 -1.35 -13.93
C GLY A 86 0.43 -2.80 -13.55
N GLY A 87 -0.41 -3.44 -12.73
CA GLY A 87 -0.23 -4.84 -12.31
C GLY A 87 0.71 -5.02 -11.11
N ARG A 88 0.98 -3.95 -10.34
CA ARG A 88 1.91 -3.98 -9.20
C ARG A 88 1.22 -4.32 -7.87
N PHE A 89 -0.11 -4.39 -7.83
CA PHE A 89 -0.84 -4.54 -6.58
C PHE A 89 -0.76 -5.98 -6.03
N VAL A 90 -0.71 -6.11 -4.70
CA VAL A 90 -0.70 -7.38 -3.96
C VAL A 90 -1.72 -7.29 -2.83
N LEU A 91 -2.83 -8.02 -2.98
CA LEU A 91 -3.87 -8.08 -1.97
C LEU A 91 -3.50 -9.05 -0.84
N GLY A 92 -3.18 -8.52 0.34
CA GLY A 92 -3.09 -9.30 1.58
C GLY A 92 -4.35 -9.11 2.44
N LEU A 93 -4.94 -10.23 2.87
CA LEU A 93 -6.18 -10.34 3.64
C LEU A 93 -5.96 -11.05 4.98
#